data_AF-A0AAV8ZQ10-F1
#
_entry.id   AF-A0AAV8ZQ10-F1
#
_cell.length_a   1.000
_cell.length_b   1.000
_cell.length_c   1.000
_cell.angle_alpha   90.00
_cell.angle_beta   90.00
_cell.angle_gamma   90.00
#
_symmetry.space_group_name_H-M   'P 1'
#
loop_
_entity.id
_entity.type
_entity.pdbx_description
1 polymer ?
#
loop_
_entity_poly.entity_id
_entity_poly.type
_entity_poly.pdbx_seq_one_letter_code
_entity_poly.pdbx_strand_id
1 'polypeptide(L)'
;MSASSEVNLKQTLRKIEYPLCAKEALTKIVELICGRVTSIKHMDLALDLMAEFIFYEVDRRGNKRSQGLTPLLELQLLEILFDYFNNIPIESARNTVFLSLFSGTTAVLRLGILSKLVSVGIGIPSSTILMVASVWMQQLGNSSANSCRLAEALIQDYFYFTPDSTERLKILPNISPQFTANFMTAISENYFAITKRDFYFHQKIY
;
A
#
# COMPACT_ATOMS: atom_id res chain seq x y z
N MET A 1 21.42 11.97 -13.76
CA MET A 1 20.57 11.66 -14.92
C MET A 1 20.17 12.97 -15.60
N SER A 2 20.20 13.02 -16.94
CA SER A 2 19.71 14.15 -17.74
C SER A 2 18.20 13.99 -18.00
N ALA A 3 17.46 15.08 -18.22
CA ALA A 3 16.03 15.02 -18.56
C ALA A 3 15.73 14.10 -19.76
N SER A 4 16.68 13.96 -20.69
CA SER A 4 16.59 13.02 -21.81
C SER A 4 16.52 11.55 -21.38
N SER A 5 17.18 11.16 -20.29
CA SER A 5 17.16 9.79 -19.76
C SER A 5 15.83 9.42 -19.10
N GLU A 6 15.17 10.37 -18.44
CA GLU A 6 13.87 10.17 -17.80
C GLU A 6 12.75 10.01 -18.85
N VAL A 7 12.78 10.86 -19.88
CA VAL A 7 11.86 10.78 -21.02
C VAL A 7 12.02 9.44 -21.73
N ASN A 8 13.26 8.98 -21.94
CA ASN A 8 13.53 7.69 -22.56
C ASN A 8 12.99 6.51 -21.75
N LEU A 9 13.11 6.56 -20.41
CA LEU A 9 12.58 5.53 -19.52
C LEU A 9 11.05 5.43 -19.62
N LYS A 10 10.33 6.54 -19.48
CA LYS A 10 8.86 6.54 -19.60
C LYS A 10 8.40 6.08 -20.99
N GLN A 11 9.11 6.50 -22.05
CA GLN A 11 8.81 6.05 -23.42
C GLN A 11 9.00 4.54 -23.60
N THR A 12 9.99 3.94 -22.94
CA THR A 12 10.24 2.50 -22.99
C THR A 12 9.12 1.74 -22.28
N LEU A 13 8.78 2.15 -21.05
CA LEU A 13 7.70 1.52 -20.27
C LEU A 13 6.33 1.64 -20.97
N ARG A 14 6.06 2.73 -21.68
CA ARG A 14 4.80 2.93 -22.45
C ARG A 14 4.63 1.98 -23.64
N LYS A 15 5.69 1.30 -24.10
CA LYS A 15 5.61 0.30 -25.16
C LYS A 15 5.18 -1.08 -24.63
N ILE A 16 5.12 -1.23 -23.31
CA ILE A 16 4.84 -2.50 -22.64
C ILE A 16 3.40 -2.45 -22.14
N GLU A 17 2.66 -3.52 -22.38
CA GLU A 17 1.28 -3.63 -21.91
C GLU A 17 1.21 -3.88 -20.41
N TYR A 18 0.10 -3.44 -19.80
CA TYR A 18 -0.19 -3.78 -18.42
C TYR A 18 -0.57 -5.28 -18.33
N PRO A 19 -0.08 -6.03 -17.33
CA PRO A 19 0.60 -5.56 -16.11
C PRO A 19 2.13 -5.63 -16.16
N LEU A 20 2.73 -6.05 -17.29
CA LEU A 20 4.18 -6.19 -17.44
C LEU A 20 4.91 -4.85 -17.25
N CYS A 21 4.33 -3.75 -17.73
CA CYS A 21 4.89 -2.42 -17.51
C CYS A 21 4.96 -2.02 -16.03
N ALA A 22 4.01 -2.46 -15.20
CA ALA A 22 4.03 -2.23 -13.77
C ALA A 22 5.18 -2.99 -13.09
N LYS A 23 5.40 -4.25 -13.49
CA LYS A 23 6.50 -5.08 -13.00
C LYS A 23 7.87 -4.48 -13.35
N GLU A 24 8.04 -4.02 -14.58
CA GLU A 24 9.28 -3.35 -14.99
C GLU A 24 9.46 -2.00 -14.30
N ALA A 25 8.40 -1.20 -14.19
CA ALA A 25 8.43 0.07 -13.48
C ALA A 25 8.85 -0.11 -12.01
N LEU A 26 8.35 -1.15 -11.35
CA LEU A 26 8.70 -1.48 -9.96
C LEU A 26 10.19 -1.75 -9.79
N THR A 27 10.80 -2.50 -10.73
CA THR A 27 12.25 -2.74 -10.75
C THR A 27 13.03 -1.43 -10.86
N LYS A 28 12.58 -0.52 -11.73
CA LYS A 28 13.23 0.79 -11.93
C LYS A 28 13.05 1.73 -10.74
N ILE A 29 11.89 1.68 -10.09
CA ILE A 29 11.62 2.45 -8.87
C ILE A 29 12.61 2.09 -7.76
N VAL A 30 12.94 0.81 -7.57
CA VAL A 30 13.97 0.39 -6.58
C VAL A 30 15.32 1.00 -6.88
N GLU A 31 15.76 0.91 -8.15
CA GLU A 31 17.04 1.47 -8.57
C GLU A 31 17.10 2.97 -8.28
N LEU A 32 15.97 3.68 -8.46
CA LEU A 32 15.87 5.12 -8.20
C LEU A 32 15.88 5.46 -6.71
N ILE A 33 15.12 4.74 -5.87
CA ILE A 33 14.91 5.10 -4.46
C ILE A 33 15.93 4.46 -3.50
N CYS A 34 16.42 3.26 -3.82
CA CYS A 34 17.37 2.48 -3.01
C CYS A 34 18.80 2.51 -3.56
N GLY A 35 19.06 3.31 -4.60
CA GLY A 35 20.40 3.49 -5.15
C GLY A 35 21.38 4.13 -4.15
N ARG A 36 22.69 4.06 -4.45
CA ARG A 36 23.75 4.59 -3.55
C ARG A 36 23.62 6.10 -3.30
N VAL A 37 23.02 6.84 -4.22
CA VAL A 37 22.76 8.28 -4.11
C VAL A 37 21.33 8.54 -4.58
N THR A 38 20.42 8.69 -3.63
CA THR A 38 19.03 9.07 -3.93
C THR A 38 18.94 10.59 -4.01
N SER A 39 18.57 11.12 -5.17
CA SER A 39 18.36 12.56 -5.38
C SER A 39 16.88 12.90 -5.44
N ILE A 40 16.52 14.16 -5.19
CA ILE A 40 15.12 14.63 -5.29
C ILE A 40 14.53 14.29 -6.65
N LYS A 41 15.30 14.48 -7.74
CA LYS A 41 14.87 14.12 -9.10
C LYS A 41 14.54 12.64 -9.26
N HIS A 42 15.31 11.76 -8.62
CA HIS A 42 15.04 10.32 -8.65
C HIS A 42 13.75 9.97 -7.89
N MET A 43 13.49 10.66 -6.78
CA MET A 43 12.24 10.50 -6.02
C MET A 43 11.03 11.00 -6.81
N ASP A 44 11.13 12.17 -7.43
CA ASP A 44 10.07 12.74 -8.28
C ASP A 44 9.76 11.80 -9.46
N LEU A 45 10.80 11.30 -10.14
CA LEU A 45 10.63 10.32 -11.21
C LEU A 45 9.99 9.03 -10.69
N ALA A 46 10.40 8.52 -9.52
CA ALA A 46 9.81 7.32 -8.96
C ALA A 46 8.32 7.52 -8.66
N LEU A 47 7.92 8.66 -8.10
CA LEU A 47 6.52 9.01 -7.86
C LEU A 47 5.71 9.06 -9.15
N ASP A 48 6.26 9.68 -10.19
CA ASP A 48 5.65 9.70 -11.52
C ASP A 48 5.46 8.30 -12.10
N LEU A 49 6.46 7.42 -11.95
CA LEU A 49 6.39 6.05 -12.43
C LEU A 49 5.32 5.26 -11.67
N MET A 50 5.21 5.46 -10.36
CA MET A 50 4.15 4.83 -9.54
C MET A 50 2.77 5.27 -10.00
N ALA A 51 2.58 6.58 -10.19
CA ALA A 51 1.29 7.14 -10.59
C ALA A 51 0.88 6.69 -12.00
N GLU A 52 1.80 6.66 -12.96
CA GLU A 52 1.48 6.31 -14.35
C GLU A 52 1.39 4.80 -14.58
N PHE A 53 2.37 4.02 -14.10
CA PHE A 53 2.54 2.61 -14.50
C PHE A 53 2.11 1.59 -13.45
N ILE A 54 2.11 1.94 -12.16
CA ILE A 54 1.67 1.01 -11.10
C ILE A 54 0.18 1.19 -10.82
N PHE A 55 -0.21 2.39 -10.39
CA PHE A 55 -1.56 2.66 -9.89
C PHE A 55 -2.52 3.19 -10.95
N TYR A 56 -2.03 3.47 -12.17
CA TYR A 56 -2.84 3.94 -13.30
C TYR A 56 -3.67 5.20 -12.95
N GLU A 57 -3.03 6.13 -12.23
CA GLU A 57 -3.63 7.37 -11.72
C GLU A 57 -3.61 8.49 -12.77
N VAL A 58 -2.55 8.54 -13.58
CA VAL A 58 -2.32 9.59 -14.58
C VAL A 58 -2.06 9.04 -15.98
N ASP A 59 -2.39 9.84 -16.99
CA ASP A 59 -2.08 9.55 -18.39
C ASP A 59 -0.66 10.00 -18.76
N ARG A 60 -0.27 9.75 -20.03
CA ARG A 60 1.05 10.12 -20.55
C ARG A 60 1.40 11.61 -20.47
N ARG A 61 0.39 12.48 -20.31
CA ARG A 61 0.49 13.94 -20.21
C ARG A 61 0.45 14.41 -18.74
N GLY A 62 0.28 13.50 -17.79
CA GLY A 62 0.14 13.80 -16.36
C GLY A 62 -1.30 14.16 -15.95
N ASN A 63 -2.28 14.02 -16.83
CA ASN A 63 -3.68 14.29 -16.46
C ASN A 63 -4.25 13.11 -15.67
N LYS A 64 -5.07 13.40 -14.66
CA LYS A 64 -5.80 12.38 -13.90
C LYS A 64 -6.69 11.56 -14.84
N ARG A 65 -6.59 10.24 -14.75
CA ARG A 65 -7.47 9.33 -15.51
C ARG A 65 -8.87 9.33 -14.92
N SER A 66 -9.88 9.25 -15.79
CA SER A 66 -11.28 9.15 -15.39
C SER A 66 -11.66 7.76 -14.89
N GLN A 67 -10.93 6.73 -15.33
CA GLN A 67 -11.11 5.34 -14.91
C GLN A 67 -9.82 4.84 -14.25
N GLY A 68 -9.95 4.23 -13.08
CA GLY A 68 -8.86 3.53 -12.42
C GLY A 68 -8.62 2.12 -12.99
N LEU A 69 -7.88 1.31 -12.25
CA LEU A 69 -7.68 -0.11 -12.57
C LEU A 69 -9.03 -0.85 -12.57
N THR A 70 -9.22 -1.73 -13.55
CA THR A 70 -10.36 -2.67 -13.53
C THR A 70 -10.08 -3.79 -12.52
N PRO A 71 -11.10 -4.52 -12.02
CA PRO A 71 -10.88 -5.59 -11.04
C PRO A 71 -9.86 -6.66 -11.47
N LEU A 72 -9.82 -6.99 -12.78
CA LEU A 72 -8.83 -7.92 -13.32
C LEU A 72 -7.41 -7.35 -13.23
N LEU A 73 -7.23 -6.06 -13.57
CA LEU A 73 -5.91 -5.42 -13.49
C LEU A 73 -5.47 -5.21 -12.04
N GLU A 74 -6.40 -4.91 -11.12
CA GLU A 74 -6.12 -4.87 -9.69
C GLU A 74 -5.61 -6.22 -9.18
N LEU A 75 -6.25 -7.33 -9.57
CA LEU A 75 -5.82 -8.67 -9.18
C LEU A 75 -4.39 -8.97 -9.69
N GLN A 76 -4.11 -8.65 -10.95
CA GLN A 76 -2.77 -8.83 -11.54
C GLN A 76 -1.72 -7.95 -10.84
N LEU A 77 -2.08 -6.73 -10.44
CA LEU A 77 -1.19 -5.86 -9.67
C LEU A 77 -0.89 -6.43 -8.29
N LEU A 78 -1.91 -6.97 -7.62
CA LEU A 78 -1.76 -7.57 -6.30
C LEU A 78 -0.81 -8.77 -6.35
N GLU A 79 -0.93 -9.61 -7.38
CA GLU A 79 0.00 -10.72 -7.62
C GLU A 79 1.45 -10.21 -7.80
N ILE A 80 1.66 -9.20 -8.66
CA ILE A 80 2.98 -8.59 -8.87
C ILE A 80 3.56 -8.03 -7.58
N LEU A 81 2.78 -7.26 -6.81
CA LEU A 81 3.25 -6.65 -5.56
C LEU A 81 3.54 -7.72 -4.50
N PHE A 82 2.66 -8.71 -4.37
CA PHE A 82 2.82 -9.82 -3.44
C PHE A 82 4.11 -10.59 -3.73
N ASP A 83 4.32 -11.03 -4.96
CA ASP A 83 5.52 -11.74 -5.38
C ASP A 83 6.75 -10.87 -5.18
N TYR A 84 6.69 -9.62 -5.61
CA TYR A 84 7.81 -8.70 -5.53
C TYR A 84 8.28 -8.51 -4.08
N PHE A 85 7.38 -8.18 -3.15
CA PHE A 85 7.77 -7.93 -1.77
C PHE A 85 8.31 -9.19 -1.08
N ASN A 86 7.74 -10.36 -1.37
CA ASN A 86 8.25 -11.63 -0.86
C ASN A 86 9.66 -11.97 -1.39
N ASN A 87 10.04 -11.49 -2.58
CA ASN A 87 11.31 -11.80 -3.23
C ASN A 87 12.43 -10.76 -3.04
N ILE A 88 12.16 -9.57 -2.50
CA ILE A 88 13.23 -8.62 -2.16
C ILE A 88 13.99 -9.11 -0.92
N PRO A 89 15.30 -9.37 -0.96
CA PRO A 89 16.04 -9.89 0.20
C PRO A 89 16.37 -8.81 1.23
N ILE A 90 16.54 -7.56 0.79
CA ILE A 90 16.97 -6.45 1.66
C ILE A 90 15.73 -5.82 2.31
N GLU A 91 15.57 -6.03 3.62
CA GLU A 91 14.41 -5.55 4.39
C GLU A 91 14.24 -4.02 4.32
N SER A 92 15.33 -3.26 4.45
CA SER A 92 15.27 -1.79 4.39
C SER A 92 14.76 -1.31 3.03
N ALA A 93 15.25 -1.88 1.92
CA ALA A 93 14.78 -1.57 0.58
C ALA A 93 13.29 -1.91 0.43
N ARG A 94 12.86 -3.06 0.95
CA ARG A 94 11.47 -3.50 0.96
C ARG A 94 10.56 -2.49 1.67
N ASN A 95 10.94 -2.07 2.88
CA ASN A 95 10.20 -1.07 3.67
C ASN A 95 10.17 0.29 2.97
N THR A 96 11.29 0.75 2.40
CA THR A 96 11.37 2.01 1.65
C THR A 96 10.46 2.02 0.42
N VAL A 97 10.45 0.93 -0.35
CA VAL A 97 9.56 0.80 -1.52
C VAL A 97 8.09 0.81 -1.07
N PHE A 98 7.74 0.04 -0.05
CA PHE A 98 6.37 -0.02 0.47
C PHE A 98 5.88 1.36 0.96
N LEU A 99 6.72 2.06 1.73
CA LEU A 99 6.45 3.43 2.18
C LEU A 99 6.32 4.42 1.02
N SER A 100 7.09 4.24 -0.06
CA SER A 100 7.01 5.13 -1.22
C SER A 100 5.74 4.87 -2.04
N LEU A 101 5.35 3.61 -2.21
CA LEU A 101 4.09 3.23 -2.87
C LEU A 101 2.88 3.75 -2.10
N PHE A 102 2.88 3.65 -0.78
CA PHE A 102 1.73 3.99 0.07
C PHE A 102 2.02 5.14 1.01
N SER A 103 2.76 6.16 0.58
CA SER A 103 3.17 7.29 1.43
C SER A 103 1.98 7.94 2.16
N GLY A 104 2.23 8.65 3.26
CA GLY A 104 1.15 9.27 4.05
C GLY A 104 0.21 10.18 3.24
N THR A 105 0.67 10.76 2.13
CA THR A 105 -0.11 11.62 1.23
C THR A 105 -0.86 10.83 0.14
N THR A 106 -0.32 9.70 -0.31
CA THR A 106 -0.92 8.86 -1.37
C THR A 106 -1.71 7.67 -0.84
N ALA A 107 -1.54 7.31 0.44
CA ALA A 107 -2.16 6.17 1.09
C ALA A 107 -3.68 6.15 0.94
N VAL A 108 -4.33 7.30 1.07
CA VAL A 108 -5.79 7.43 0.93
C VAL A 108 -6.24 7.08 -0.49
N LEU A 109 -5.52 7.58 -1.50
CA LEU A 109 -5.84 7.30 -2.90
C LEU A 109 -5.61 5.83 -3.26
N ARG A 110 -4.59 5.22 -2.64
CA ARG A 110 -4.13 3.85 -2.93
C ARG A 110 -4.65 2.82 -1.93
N LEU A 111 -5.57 3.22 -1.05
CA LEU A 111 -6.06 2.41 0.07
C LEU A 111 -6.66 1.08 -0.41
N GLY A 112 -7.40 1.09 -1.52
CA GLY A 112 -8.02 -0.13 -2.05
C GLY A 112 -7.01 -1.20 -2.48
N ILE A 113 -5.86 -0.82 -3.04
CA ILE A 113 -4.79 -1.77 -3.36
C ILE A 113 -4.04 -2.18 -2.09
N LEU A 114 -3.78 -1.22 -1.18
CA LEU A 114 -3.10 -1.49 0.09
C LEU A 114 -3.88 -2.49 0.96
N SER A 115 -5.18 -2.27 1.17
CA SER A 115 -6.01 -3.15 1.99
C SER A 115 -6.09 -4.54 1.38
N LYS A 116 -6.34 -4.65 0.06
CA LYS A 116 -6.37 -5.94 -0.64
C LYS A 116 -5.03 -6.68 -0.55
N LEU A 117 -3.90 -5.99 -0.71
CA LEU A 117 -2.57 -6.61 -0.60
C LEU A 117 -2.33 -7.18 0.80
N VAL A 118 -2.70 -6.44 1.84
CA VAL A 118 -2.58 -6.90 3.22
C VAL A 118 -3.57 -8.04 3.51
N SER A 119 -4.81 -7.95 3.02
CA SER A 119 -5.80 -9.05 3.09
C SER A 119 -5.28 -10.33 2.44
N VAL A 120 -4.63 -10.24 1.28
CA VAL A 120 -3.96 -11.39 0.64
C VAL A 120 -2.83 -11.92 1.54
N GLY A 121 -2.02 -11.04 2.15
CA GLY A 121 -0.98 -11.45 3.10
C GLY A 121 -1.50 -12.11 4.38
N ILE A 122 -2.74 -11.84 4.78
CA ILE A 122 -3.43 -12.53 5.88
C ILE A 122 -3.99 -13.88 5.39
N GLY A 123 -4.68 -13.89 4.26
CA GLY A 123 -5.34 -15.08 3.70
C GLY A 123 -4.38 -16.14 3.19
N ILE A 124 -3.30 -15.71 2.55
CA ILE A 124 -2.13 -16.51 2.18
C ILE A 124 -0.99 -16.02 3.08
N PRO A 125 -0.78 -16.64 4.26
CA PRO A 125 0.12 -16.11 5.28
C PRO A 125 1.50 -15.74 4.75
N SER A 126 1.77 -14.44 4.68
CA SER A 126 3.08 -13.89 4.32
C SER A 126 3.58 -12.99 5.44
N SER A 127 4.54 -13.49 6.23
CA SER A 127 5.20 -12.70 7.27
C SER A 127 5.85 -11.44 6.67
N THR A 128 6.39 -11.54 5.46
CA THR A 128 6.97 -10.43 4.71
C THR A 128 5.99 -9.30 4.43
N ILE A 129 4.81 -9.60 3.86
CA ILE A 129 3.80 -8.59 3.53
C ILE A 129 3.27 -7.93 4.81
N LEU A 130 3.00 -8.74 5.84
CA LEU A 130 2.52 -8.23 7.12
C LEU A 130 3.58 -7.38 7.82
N MET A 131 4.86 -7.75 7.71
CA MET A 131 5.97 -6.97 8.28
C MET A 131 6.08 -5.59 7.64
N VAL A 132 6.09 -5.49 6.30
CA VAL A 132 6.18 -4.18 5.62
C VAL A 132 4.97 -3.30 5.90
N ALA A 133 3.77 -3.90 5.99
CA ALA A 133 2.56 -3.19 6.40
C ALA A 133 2.67 -2.70 7.87
N SER A 134 3.26 -3.51 8.74
CA SER A 134 3.46 -3.12 10.14
C SER A 134 4.43 -1.94 10.29
N VAL A 135 5.54 -1.95 9.55
CA VAL A 135 6.51 -0.85 9.52
C VAL A 135 5.85 0.40 8.94
N TRP A 136 5.05 0.25 7.89
CA TRP A 136 4.27 1.34 7.32
C TRP A 136 3.33 1.98 8.34
N MET A 137 2.56 1.19 9.09
CA MET A 137 1.66 1.70 10.14
C MET A 137 2.45 2.45 11.23
N GLN A 138 3.61 1.95 11.63
CA GLN A 138 4.44 2.61 12.65
C GLN A 138 5.01 3.94 12.17
N GLN A 139 5.51 3.98 10.93
CA GLN A 139 6.08 5.19 10.35
C GLN A 139 5.05 6.31 10.18
N LEU A 140 3.79 5.97 9.87
CA LEU A 140 2.70 6.94 9.81
C LEU A 140 2.03 7.19 11.16
N GLY A 141 2.30 6.35 12.16
CA GLY A 141 1.62 6.30 13.44
C GLY A 141 0.46 5.31 13.46
N ASN A 142 0.44 4.42 14.47
CA ASN A 142 -0.55 3.34 14.57
C ASN A 142 -1.99 3.84 14.78
N SER A 143 -2.18 4.98 15.43
CA SER A 143 -3.49 5.65 15.60
C SER A 143 -3.74 6.75 14.56
N SER A 144 -2.91 6.83 13.50
CA SER A 144 -3.11 7.82 12.44
C SER A 144 -4.34 7.50 11.60
N ALA A 145 -4.92 8.51 10.96
CA ALA A 145 -6.06 8.32 10.06
C ALA A 145 -5.79 7.29 8.95
N ASN A 146 -4.55 7.19 8.46
CA ASN A 146 -4.18 6.21 7.44
C ASN A 146 -4.19 4.78 8.01
N SER A 147 -3.60 4.57 9.19
CA SER A 147 -3.60 3.28 9.89
C SER A 147 -5.01 2.83 10.27
N CYS A 148 -5.82 3.75 10.79
CA CYS A 148 -7.22 3.52 11.14
C CYS A 148 -8.07 3.11 9.93
N ARG A 149 -7.89 3.78 8.77
CA ARG A 149 -8.58 3.44 7.53
C ARG A 149 -8.16 2.09 6.96
N LEU A 150 -6.87 1.75 7.05
CA LEU A 150 -6.40 0.41 6.67
C LEU A 150 -7.07 -0.64 7.56
N ALA A 151 -7.08 -0.41 8.88
CA ALA A 151 -7.68 -1.36 9.81
C ALA A 151 -9.19 -1.56 9.57
N GLU A 152 -9.92 -0.47 9.32
CA GLU A 152 -11.34 -0.51 8.95
C GLU A 152 -11.57 -1.28 7.65
N ALA A 153 -10.78 -1.00 6.61
CA ALA A 153 -10.87 -1.72 5.34
C ALA A 153 -10.60 -3.21 5.50
N LEU A 154 -9.62 -3.62 6.32
CA LEU A 154 -9.35 -5.04 6.58
C LEU A 154 -10.50 -5.73 7.32
N ILE A 155 -11.15 -5.05 8.27
CA ILE A 155 -12.34 -5.58 8.94
C ILE A 155 -13.45 -5.83 7.92
N GLN A 156 -13.76 -4.83 7.10
CA GLN A 156 -14.84 -4.90 6.13
C GLN A 156 -14.56 -5.89 5.00
N ASP A 157 -13.36 -5.85 4.43
CA ASP A 157 -13.04 -6.62 3.22
C ASP A 157 -12.61 -8.06 3.50
N TYR A 158 -11.95 -8.31 4.65
CA TYR A 158 -11.41 -9.63 4.98
C TYR A 158 -12.19 -10.29 6.12
N PHE A 159 -12.19 -9.68 7.32
CA PHE A 159 -12.68 -10.37 8.51
C PHE A 159 -14.20 -10.54 8.54
N TYR A 160 -14.95 -9.65 7.88
CA TYR A 160 -16.41 -9.75 7.79
C TYR A 160 -16.87 -10.82 6.79
N PHE A 161 -16.21 -10.93 5.62
CA PHE A 161 -16.65 -11.81 4.54
C PHE A 161 -15.96 -13.18 4.51
N THR A 162 -14.81 -13.36 5.17
CA THR A 162 -14.06 -14.63 5.12
C THR A 162 -14.57 -15.63 6.17
N PRO A 163 -14.94 -16.86 5.78
CA PRO A 163 -15.19 -17.94 6.73
C PRO A 163 -13.96 -18.17 7.63
N ASP A 164 -14.18 -18.51 8.91
CA ASP A 164 -13.10 -18.77 9.88
C ASP A 164 -12.15 -17.60 10.13
N SER A 165 -12.56 -16.37 9.83
CA SER A 165 -11.76 -15.15 10.06
C SER A 165 -11.31 -14.99 11.52
N THR A 166 -12.10 -15.51 12.47
CA THR A 166 -11.75 -15.55 13.90
C THR A 166 -10.55 -16.47 14.17
N GLU A 167 -10.47 -17.64 13.54
CA GLU A 167 -9.31 -18.53 13.68
C GLU A 167 -8.08 -17.91 13.02
N ARG A 168 -8.26 -17.23 11.88
CA ARG A 168 -7.17 -16.48 11.25
C ARG A 168 -6.63 -15.38 12.17
N LEU A 169 -7.51 -14.66 12.85
CA LEU A 169 -7.13 -13.62 13.81
C LEU A 169 -6.33 -14.18 14.98
N LYS A 170 -6.69 -15.37 15.49
CA LYS A 170 -5.98 -16.04 16.59
C LYS A 170 -4.55 -16.44 16.24
N ILE A 171 -4.29 -16.83 14.98
CA ILE A 171 -2.95 -17.23 14.55
C ILE A 171 -2.09 -16.07 14.08
N LEU A 172 -2.68 -14.91 13.76
CA LEU A 172 -1.98 -13.74 13.24
C LEU A 172 -0.81 -13.27 14.12
N PRO A 173 -0.91 -13.25 15.47
CA PRO A 173 0.23 -12.96 16.34
C PRO A 173 1.43 -13.88 16.12
N ASN A 174 1.22 -15.15 15.75
CA ASN A 174 2.31 -16.10 15.51
C ASN A 174 2.99 -15.87 14.15
N ILE A 175 2.27 -15.28 13.18
CA ILE A 175 2.79 -15.00 11.83
C ILE A 175 3.50 -13.65 11.81
N SER A 176 2.87 -12.62 12.37
CA SER A 176 3.41 -11.27 12.46
C SER A 176 2.91 -10.58 13.73
N PRO A 177 3.65 -10.74 14.85
CA PRO A 177 3.28 -10.13 16.14
C PRO A 177 3.16 -8.60 16.04
N GLN A 178 4.09 -7.97 15.32
CA GLN A 178 4.16 -6.52 15.17
C GLN A 178 2.99 -5.97 14.36
N PHE A 179 2.65 -6.60 13.23
CA PHE A 179 1.44 -6.24 12.49
C PHE A 179 0.20 -6.37 13.36
N THR A 180 0.09 -7.47 14.10
CA THR A 180 -1.07 -7.72 14.96
C THR A 180 -1.23 -6.63 16.02
N ALA A 181 -0.14 -6.26 16.72
CA ALA A 181 -0.17 -5.20 17.71
C ALA A 181 -0.58 -3.84 17.11
N ASN A 182 -0.04 -3.48 15.94
CA ASN A 182 -0.37 -2.23 15.27
C ASN A 182 -1.83 -2.22 14.82
N PHE A 183 -2.30 -3.32 14.21
CA PHE A 183 -3.67 -3.49 13.76
C PHE A 183 -4.68 -3.39 14.92
N MET A 184 -4.43 -4.10 16.03
CA MET A 184 -5.28 -4.03 17.22
C MET A 184 -5.32 -2.62 17.84
N THR A 185 -4.20 -1.89 17.77
CA THR A 185 -4.14 -0.49 18.22
C THR A 185 -5.03 0.40 17.35
N ALA A 186 -4.91 0.29 16.02
CA ALA A 186 -5.73 1.05 15.07
C ALA A 186 -7.24 0.72 15.19
N ILE A 187 -7.58 -0.55 15.41
CA ILE A 187 -8.96 -0.97 15.67
C ILE A 187 -9.48 -0.33 16.96
N SER A 188 -8.71 -0.40 18.04
CA SER A 188 -9.09 0.14 19.34
C SER A 188 -9.33 1.65 19.25
N GLU A 189 -8.51 2.37 18.49
CA GLU A 189 -8.71 3.80 18.17
C GLU A 189 -10.03 4.03 17.41
N ASN A 190 -10.34 3.21 16.41
CA ASN A 190 -11.60 3.32 15.66
C ASN A 190 -12.83 3.15 16.58
N TYR A 191 -12.84 2.12 17.43
CA TYR A 191 -13.92 1.91 18.40
C TYR A 191 -14.03 3.06 19.39
N PHE A 192 -12.91 3.53 19.94
CA PHE A 192 -12.89 4.68 20.85
C PHE A 192 -13.45 5.94 20.17
N ALA A 193 -13.05 6.22 18.93
CA ALA A 193 -13.51 7.39 18.18
C ALA A 193 -15.01 7.33 17.87
N ILE A 194 -15.57 6.15 17.56
CA ILE A 194 -17.02 5.93 17.39
C ILE A 194 -17.75 6.24 18.69
N THR A 195 -17.35 5.60 19.79
CA THR A 195 -17.95 5.82 21.11
C THR A 195 -17.90 7.29 21.51
N LYS A 196 -16.77 7.97 21.25
CA LYS A 196 -16.61 9.40 21.51
C LYS A 196 -17.63 10.24 20.72
N ARG A 197 -17.87 9.95 19.43
CA ARG A 197 -18.89 10.64 18.63
C ARG A 197 -20.28 10.48 19.25
N ASP A 198 -20.65 9.26 19.64
CA ASP A 198 -21.97 8.99 20.23
C ASP A 198 -22.19 9.78 21.53
N PHE A 199 -21.16 9.91 22.37
CA PHE A 199 -21.22 10.75 23.58
C PHE A 199 -21.43 12.24 23.27
N TYR A 200 -20.73 12.80 22.28
CA TYR A 200 -20.87 14.22 21.92
C TYR A 200 -22.19 14.54 21.20
N PHE A 201 -22.75 13.59 20.44
CA PHE A 201 -24.05 13.79 19.79
C PHE A 201 -25.21 13.70 20.79
N HIS A 202 -25.11 12.88 21.85
CA HIS A 202 -26.11 12.84 22.92
C HIS A 202 -26.09 14.08 23.83
N GLN A 203 -24.96 14.79 23.96
CA GLN A 203 -24.87 16.01 24.76
C GLN A 203 -25.44 17.27 24.09
N LYS A 204 -25.78 17.24 22.79
CA LYS A 204 -26.31 18.41 22.05
C LYS A 204 -27.84 18.46 21.95
N ILE A 205 -28.57 17.59 22.65
CA ILE A 205 -30.05 17.52 22.59
C ILE A 205 -30.73 18.09 23.85
N TYR A 206 -30.01 18.85 24.69
CA TYR A 206 -30.60 19.53 25.86
C TYR A 206 -30.24 21.01 25.89
#